data_AF-E2BSC9-F1
#
_entry.id   AF-E2BSC9-F1
#
_cell.length_a   1.000
_cell.length_b   1.000
_cell.length_c   1.000
_cell.angle_alpha   90.00
_cell.angle_beta   90.00
_cell.angle_gamma   90.00
#
_symmetry.space_group_name_H-M   'P 1'
#
loop_
_entity.id
_entity.type
_entity.pdbx_description
1 polymer ?
#
loop_
_entity_poly.entity_id
_entity_poly.type
_entity_poly.pdbx_seq_one_letter_code
_entity_poly.pdbx_strand_id
1 'polypeptide(L)'
;IDMSAIYEKSVSNSDWRNELRKYYNTRRADKDVDILAWWSTHSQEYPCLAKMARNFLGTPATSVPAERLFSKAGLIIRKHRNQLTAESARSLICLNSWY
;
A
#
# COMPACT_ATOMS: atom_id res chain seq x y z
N ILE A 1 20.88 -10.83 13.59
CA ILE A 1 21.06 -9.57 12.84
C ILE A 1 20.20 -8.55 13.54
N ASP A 2 20.82 -7.64 14.28
CA ASP A 2 20.13 -6.60 15.01
C ASP A 2 19.62 -5.56 14.00
N MET A 3 18.31 -5.59 13.73
CA MET A 3 17.64 -4.70 12.78
C MET A 3 17.35 -3.32 13.38
N SER A 4 17.68 -3.09 14.67
CA SER A 4 17.48 -1.81 15.35
C SER A 4 18.24 -0.67 14.67
N ALA A 5 19.49 -0.91 14.26
CA ALA A 5 20.34 0.09 13.61
C ALA A 5 19.84 0.55 12.22
N ILE A 6 19.10 -0.32 11.52
CA ILE A 6 18.45 0.04 10.25
C ILE A 6 17.23 0.93 10.51
N TYR A 7 16.50 0.64 11.59
CA TYR A 7 15.33 1.41 12.00
C TYR A 7 15.75 2.81 12.52
N GLU A 8 16.79 2.87 13.34
CA GLU A 8 17.27 4.06 14.03
C GLU A 8 17.90 5.08 13.07
N LYS A 9 18.53 4.62 11.97
CA LYS A 9 19.14 5.50 10.97
C LYS A 9 18.16 6.06 9.93
N SER A 10 16.96 5.48 9.82
CA SER A 10 15.91 5.92 8.88
C SER A 10 14.93 6.92 9.48
N VAL A 11 14.88 7.02 10.81
CA VAL A 11 14.17 8.10 11.50
C VAL A 11 15.08 9.33 11.45
N SER A 12 15.12 9.94 10.26
CA SER A 12 15.39 11.37 10.13
C SER A 12 14.68 12.09 11.28
N ASN A 13 15.39 13.02 11.93
CA ASN A 13 14.91 13.93 12.97
C ASN A 13 13.74 14.78 12.44
N SER A 14 12.64 14.11 12.15
CA SER A 14 11.42 14.58 11.54
C SER A 14 10.42 14.57 12.67
N ASP A 15 9.91 15.75 12.92
CA ASP A 15 9.16 16.12 14.10
C ASP A 15 7.73 15.56 13.99
N TRP A 16 7.61 14.25 13.80
CA TRP A 16 6.33 13.54 13.61
C TRP A 16 5.40 13.77 14.80
N ARG A 17 5.96 14.04 16.00
CA ARG A 17 5.20 14.46 17.18
C ARG A 17 4.55 15.83 16.98
N ASN A 18 5.23 16.76 16.32
CA ASN A 18 4.68 18.08 15.98
C ASN A 18 3.68 17.97 14.83
N GLU A 19 3.95 17.15 13.81
CA GLU A 19 2.96 16.81 12.77
C GLU A 19 1.68 16.24 13.40
N LEU A 20 1.83 15.30 14.33
CA LEU A 20 0.71 14.63 15.02
C LEU A 20 -0.07 15.59 15.90
N ARG A 21 0.60 16.46 16.66
CA ARG A 21 -0.05 17.55 17.41
C ARG A 21 -0.83 18.48 16.49
N LYS A 22 -0.23 18.85 15.35
CA LYS A 22 -0.89 19.71 14.35
C LYS A 22 -2.12 19.01 13.78
N TYR A 23 -2.03 17.74 13.42
CA TYR A 23 -3.16 16.94 12.93
C TYR A 23 -4.30 16.84 13.96
N TYR A 24 -4.00 16.61 15.25
CA TYR A 24 -5.01 16.56 16.30
C TYR A 24 -5.77 17.88 16.50
N ASN A 25 -5.12 19.01 16.20
CA ASN A 25 -5.72 20.35 16.29
C ASN A 25 -6.45 20.76 15.00
N THR A 26 -6.23 20.06 13.89
CA THR A 26 -6.92 20.30 12.63
C THR A 26 -8.40 19.90 12.74
N ARG A 27 -9.28 20.64 12.05
CA ARG A 27 -10.70 20.29 11.95
C ARG A 27 -10.84 18.89 11.35
N ARG A 28 -11.65 18.04 11.99
CA ARG A 28 -11.95 16.69 11.50
C ARG A 28 -12.50 16.76 10.07
N ALA A 29 -11.96 15.93 9.20
CA ALA A 29 -12.50 15.74 7.85
C ALA A 29 -13.94 15.23 7.91
N ASP A 30 -14.72 15.55 6.89
CA ASP A 30 -16.09 15.05 6.76
C ASP A 30 -16.10 13.52 6.56
N LYS A 31 -17.21 12.86 6.86
CA LYS A 31 -17.33 11.39 6.80
C LYS A 31 -17.17 10.83 5.39
N ASP A 32 -17.48 11.63 4.37
CA ASP A 32 -17.47 11.23 2.96
C ASP A 32 -16.17 11.62 2.22
N VAL A 33 -15.13 12.01 2.95
CA VAL A 33 -13.83 12.35 2.35
C VAL A 33 -13.06 11.08 2.00
N ASP A 34 -12.54 11.02 0.77
CA ASP A 34 -11.51 10.03 0.40
C ASP A 34 -10.25 10.29 1.24
N ILE A 35 -10.06 9.44 2.25
CA ILE A 35 -8.98 9.56 3.23
C ILE A 35 -7.61 9.44 2.54
N LEU A 36 -7.47 8.61 1.50
CA LEU A 36 -6.21 8.46 0.77
C LEU A 36 -5.92 9.71 -0.06
N ALA A 37 -6.92 10.28 -0.71
CA ALA A 37 -6.78 11.56 -1.41
C ALA A 37 -6.42 12.69 -0.44
N TRP A 38 -7.04 12.74 0.74
CA TRP A 38 -6.75 13.74 1.77
C TRP A 38 -5.27 13.69 2.22
N TRP A 39 -4.74 12.51 2.53
CA TRP A 39 -3.33 12.33 2.87
C TRP A 39 -2.38 12.63 1.71
N SER A 40 -2.83 12.44 0.46
CA SER A 40 -2.06 12.82 -0.73
C SER A 40 -1.92 14.35 -0.83
N THR A 41 -3.02 15.09 -0.68
CA THR A 41 -3.04 16.55 -0.72
C THR A 41 -2.21 17.16 0.42
N HIS A 42 -2.28 16.60 1.63
CA HIS A 42 -1.56 17.12 2.81
C HIS A 42 -0.18 16.47 2.99
N SER A 43 0.35 15.78 1.99
CA SER A 43 1.63 15.06 2.08
C SER A 43 2.83 15.97 2.29
N GLN A 44 2.76 17.24 1.86
CA GLN A 44 3.80 18.24 2.14
C GLN A 44 3.73 18.78 3.57
N GLU A 45 2.53 18.84 4.15
CA GLU A 45 2.30 19.35 5.51
C GLU A 45 2.57 18.29 6.58
N TYR A 46 2.34 17.01 6.24
CA TYR A 46 2.56 15.87 7.12
C TYR A 46 3.41 14.80 6.43
N PRO A 47 4.69 15.05 6.16
CA PRO A 47 5.54 14.14 5.38
C PRO A 47 5.76 12.78 6.05
N CYS A 48 5.78 12.71 7.38
CA CYS A 48 5.89 11.44 8.10
C CYS A 48 4.55 10.74 8.24
N LEU A 49 3.50 11.46 8.65
CA LEU A 49 2.17 10.86 8.82
C LEU A 49 1.55 10.41 7.49
N ALA A 50 1.72 11.16 6.39
CA ALA A 50 1.19 10.77 5.09
C ALA A 50 1.84 9.48 4.56
N LYS A 51 3.13 9.26 4.83
CA LYS A 51 3.82 7.99 4.51
C LYS A 51 3.24 6.83 5.34
N MET A 52 3.05 7.03 6.63
CA MET A 52 2.42 6.03 7.50
C MET A 52 0.99 5.72 7.05
N ALA A 53 0.19 6.75 6.82
CA ALA A 53 -1.20 6.63 6.39
C ALA A 53 -1.32 5.87 5.07
N ARG A 54 -0.44 6.11 4.09
CA ARG A 54 -0.38 5.32 2.85
C ARG A 54 -0.15 3.84 3.11
N ASN A 55 0.76 3.49 4.02
CA ASN A 55 1.07 2.10 4.34
C ASN A 55 -0.09 1.40 5.06
N PHE A 56 -0.71 2.07 6.04
CA PHE A 56 -1.78 1.49 6.83
C PHE A 56 -3.13 1.47 6.10
N LEU A 57 -3.48 2.54 5.39
CA LEU A 57 -4.78 2.67 4.71
C LEU A 57 -4.76 2.13 3.27
N GLY A 58 -3.60 2.11 2.62
CA GLY A 58 -3.45 1.55 1.28
C GLY A 58 -3.39 0.02 1.26
N THR A 59 -3.18 -0.61 2.42
CA THR A 59 -3.23 -2.06 2.53
C THR A 59 -4.69 -2.51 2.57
N PRO A 60 -5.13 -3.40 1.67
CA PRO A 60 -6.49 -3.91 1.73
C PRO A 60 -6.74 -4.59 3.07
N ALA A 61 -7.88 -4.31 3.69
CA ALA A 61 -8.24 -4.87 5.00
C ALA A 61 -8.40 -6.41 4.99
N THR A 62 -8.45 -7.03 3.82
CA THR A 62 -8.66 -8.48 3.65
C THR A 62 -7.75 -9.04 2.55
N SER A 63 -7.52 -10.36 2.58
CA SER A 63 -6.84 -11.11 1.52
C SER A 63 -7.65 -11.23 0.23
N VAL A 64 -8.92 -10.80 0.22
CA VAL A 64 -9.87 -10.97 -0.89
C VAL A 64 -9.32 -10.47 -2.25
N PRO A 65 -8.61 -9.33 -2.36
CA PRO A 65 -8.02 -8.91 -3.63
C PRO A 65 -6.95 -9.89 -4.14
N ALA A 66 -6.13 -10.43 -3.23
CA ALA A 66 -5.14 -11.45 -3.58
C ALA A 66 -5.81 -12.76 -3.99
N GLU A 67 -6.85 -13.21 -3.28
CA GLU A 67 -7.61 -14.41 -3.63
C GLU A 67 -8.31 -14.28 -4.99
N ARG A 68 -8.88 -13.12 -5.31
CA ARG A 68 -9.45 -12.84 -6.64
C ARG A 68 -8.37 -12.92 -7.73
N LEU A 69 -7.21 -12.33 -7.49
CA LEU A 69 -6.07 -12.40 -8.41
C LEU A 69 -5.65 -13.87 -8.64
N PHE A 70 -5.47 -14.65 -7.56
CA PHE A 70 -5.07 -16.05 -7.64
C PHE A 70 -6.13 -16.94 -8.29
N SER A 71 -7.42 -16.67 -8.07
CA SER A 71 -8.51 -17.39 -8.72
C SER A 71 -8.52 -17.14 -10.24
N LYS A 72 -8.40 -15.87 -10.66
CA LYS A 72 -8.30 -15.48 -12.07
C LYS A 72 -7.06 -16.09 -12.73
N ALA A 73 -5.91 -16.00 -12.06
CA ALA A 73 -4.67 -16.63 -12.48
C ALA A 73 -4.82 -18.16 -12.63
N GLY A 74 -5.47 -18.81 -11.66
CA GLY A 74 -5.75 -20.24 -11.67
C GLY A 74 -6.61 -20.65 -12.85
N LEU A 75 -7.59 -19.84 -13.25
CA LEU A 75 -8.41 -20.08 -14.45
C LEU A 75 -7.63 -19.92 -15.75
N ILE A 76 -6.80 -18.89 -15.87
CA ILE A 76 -5.95 -18.65 -17.05
C ILE A 76 -4.95 -19.80 -17.22
N ILE A 77 -4.26 -20.16 -16.14
CA ILE A 77 -3.30 -21.27 -16.13
C ILE A 77 -4.00 -22.59 -16.44
N ARG A 78 -5.15 -22.88 -15.80
CA ARG A 78 -5.90 -24.13 -16.03
C ARG A 78 -6.38 -24.27 -17.48
N LYS A 79 -6.80 -23.17 -18.14
CA LYS A 79 -7.23 -23.19 -19.55
C LYS A 79 -6.08 -23.41 -20.54
N HIS A 80 -4.86 -22.99 -20.20
CA HIS A 80 -3.71 -22.98 -21.12
C HIS A 80 -2.64 -24.05 -20.75
N ARG A 81 -3.08 -25.12 -20.07
CA ARG A 81 -2.25 -26.12 -19.39
C ARG A 81 -1.30 -26.95 -20.27
N ASN A 82 -1.31 -26.78 -21.59
CA ASN A 82 -0.52 -27.64 -22.45
C ASN A 82 0.92 -27.14 -22.69
N GLN A 83 1.27 -25.87 -22.44
CA GLN A 83 2.62 -25.36 -22.80
C GLN A 83 3.19 -24.19 -21.98
N LEU A 84 2.63 -23.82 -20.81
CA LEU A 84 3.15 -22.69 -20.04
C LEU A 84 4.14 -23.12 -18.95
N THR A 85 5.34 -22.55 -18.99
CA THR A 85 6.30 -22.60 -17.87
C THR A 85 5.83 -21.68 -16.73
N ALA A 86 6.33 -21.93 -15.52
CA ALA A 86 5.99 -21.12 -14.34
C ALA A 86 6.36 -19.63 -14.53
N GLU A 87 7.39 -19.35 -15.32
CA GLU A 87 7.84 -18.00 -15.64
C GLU A 87 6.86 -17.28 -16.57
N SER A 88 6.45 -17.91 -17.68
CA SER A 88 5.45 -17.36 -18.59
C SER A 88 4.09 -17.14 -17.91
N ALA A 89 3.71 -18.03 -16.99
CA ALA A 89 2.50 -17.86 -16.19
C ALA A 89 2.57 -16.63 -15.27
N ARG A 90 3.70 -16.37 -14.61
CA ARG A 90 3.90 -15.17 -13.78
C ARG A 90 3.80 -13.90 -14.62
N SER A 91 4.50 -13.85 -15.75
CA SER A 91 4.47 -12.68 -16.64
C SER A 91 3.06 -12.38 -17.14
N LEU A 92 2.28 -13.40 -17.50
CA LEU A 92 0.87 -13.24 -17.90
C LEU A 92 -0.01 -12.71 -16.77
N ILE A 93 0.18 -13.20 -15.54
CA ILE A 93 -0.60 -12.71 -14.37
C ILE A 93 -0.26 -11.25 -14.07
N CYS A 94 1.01 -10.86 -14.11
CA CYS A 94 1.44 -9.48 -13.91
C CYS A 94 0.87 -8.56 -15.01
N LEU A 95 0.97 -8.96 -16.27
CA LEU A 95 0.39 -8.20 -17.38
C LEU A 95 -1.13 -8.05 -17.24
N ASN A 96 -1.83 -9.10 -16.77
CA ASN A 96 -3.28 -9.06 -16.59
C ASN A 96 -3.76 -8.29 -15.36
N SER A 97 -2.89 -8.08 -14.36
CA SER A 97 -3.24 -7.29 -13.16
C SER A 97 -2.90 -5.82 -13.31
N TRP A 98 -1.92 -5.49 -14.16
CA TRP A 98 -1.48 -4.12 -14.41
C TRP A 98 -2.24 -3.39 -15.53
N TYR A 99 -2.96 -4.11 -16.39
CA TYR A 99 -3.78 -3.61 -17.50
C TYR A 99 -5.26 -3.89 -17.25
#